data_AF-A0A9N9R8Z1-F1
#
_entry.id   AF-A0A9N9R8Z1-F1
#
_cell.length_a   1.000
_cell.length_b   1.000
_cell.length_c   1.000
_cell.angle_alpha   90.00
_cell.angle_beta   90.00
_cell.angle_gamma   90.00
#
_symmetry.space_group_name_H-M   'P 1'
#
loop_
_entity.id
_entity.type
_entity.pdbx_description
1 polymer ?
#
loop_
_entity_poly.entity_id
_entity_poly.type
_entity_poly.pdbx_seq_one_letter_code
_entity_poly.pdbx_strand_id
1 'polypeptide(L)'
;MAGKDEEEIILQTFMVKRSQNKKLFTPVNFKGRWVVLKRRALAYYDSDGERRRERGRIATDSIHTVEQAQLAELSKQIPDGVAENSQYKYPFQVGYTEQNTDYTLYLIVGDHSERLHWIHTIRSLCVCNTRRPRYHPGAWSARRWACCDGERRSAPGCQIATIWPLPEPQLEILVQKEKPVNDVTPVTAAVTMPGGGGAPPGTPSAKPKDKPRTKVVVALYPFKAIESGDLSLEKGAEYEVIDDSQEHWWKVKDENGYVINNKKCCYSW
;
A
#
# COMPACT_ATOMS: atom_id res chain seq x y z
N MET A 1 5.30 -2.82 34.10
CA MET A 1 4.88 -1.97 32.96
C MET A 1 4.45 -2.77 31.71
N ALA A 2 4.68 -4.09 31.60
CA ALA A 2 4.49 -4.86 30.36
C ALA A 2 3.03 -5.10 29.89
N GLY A 3 2.01 -4.74 30.68
CA GLY A 3 0.60 -4.99 30.32
C GLY A 3 -0.07 -3.91 29.47
N LYS A 4 0.45 -2.67 29.44
CA LYS A 4 -0.22 -1.55 28.77
C LYS A 4 -0.09 -1.60 27.24
N ASP A 5 1.06 -2.00 26.72
CA ASP A 5 1.34 -2.01 25.27
C ASP A 5 0.65 -3.19 24.53
N GLU A 6 0.21 -4.21 25.27
CA GLU A 6 -0.49 -5.38 24.71
C GLU A 6 -1.97 -5.08 24.45
N GLU A 7 -2.55 -4.12 25.18
CA GLU A 7 -3.94 -3.71 25.03
C GLU A 7 -4.15 -2.54 24.08
N GLU A 8 -3.06 -1.90 23.64
CA GLU A 8 -3.08 -0.77 22.70
C GLU A 8 -3.84 -1.14 21.43
N ILE A 9 -4.82 -0.31 21.09
CA ILE A 9 -5.64 -0.45 19.89
C ILE A 9 -4.90 0.22 18.74
N ILE A 10 -4.54 -0.57 17.74
CA ILE A 10 -3.83 -0.10 16.55
C ILE A 10 -4.84 0.36 15.49
N LEU A 11 -5.88 -0.45 15.26
CA LEU A 11 -6.99 -0.09 14.39
C LEU A 11 -8.30 -0.59 14.97
N GLN A 12 -9.37 0.15 14.72
CA GLN A 12 -10.73 -0.33 14.95
C GLN A 12 -11.71 0.35 14.02
N THR A 13 -12.67 -0.42 13.50
CA THR A 13 -13.75 0.11 12.67
C THR A 13 -14.93 -0.86 12.67
N PHE A 14 -16.09 -0.38 12.26
CA PHE A 14 -17.25 -1.22 12.02
C PHE A 14 -17.20 -1.77 10.60
N MET A 15 -17.33 -3.09 10.45
CA MET A 15 -17.27 -3.76 9.14
C MET A 15 -18.17 -4.99 9.09
N VAL A 16 -18.52 -5.43 7.88
CA VAL A 16 -19.29 -6.66 7.69
C VAL A 16 -18.34 -7.85 7.71
N LYS A 17 -18.68 -8.87 8.49
CA LYS A 17 -17.93 -10.11 8.61
C LYS A 17 -18.73 -11.29 8.06
N ARG A 18 -18.09 -12.13 7.24
CA ARG A 18 -18.63 -13.44 6.86
C ARG A 18 -18.41 -14.48 7.96
N SER A 19 -19.35 -15.41 8.11
CA SER A 19 -19.15 -16.63 8.89
C SER A 19 -17.93 -17.43 8.37
N GLN A 20 -17.18 -18.03 9.30
CA GLN A 20 -16.01 -18.86 8.96
C GLN A 20 -16.36 -20.33 8.76
N ASN A 21 -17.60 -20.71 9.13
CA ASN A 21 -18.15 -22.05 8.97
C ASN A 21 -17.19 -23.11 9.56
N LYS A 22 -16.81 -22.93 10.83
CA LYS A 22 -15.95 -23.87 11.57
C LYS A 22 -16.64 -25.22 11.82
N LYS A 23 -17.98 -25.25 11.81
CA LYS A 23 -18.80 -26.46 11.89
C LYS A 23 -19.36 -26.83 10.52
N LEU A 24 -19.40 -28.12 10.19
CA LEU A 24 -19.73 -28.68 8.86
C LEU A 24 -21.06 -28.22 8.25
N PHE A 25 -22.03 -27.78 9.05
CA PHE A 25 -23.38 -27.42 8.59
C PHE A 25 -23.79 -25.99 8.94
N THR A 26 -22.85 -25.13 9.33
CA THR A 26 -23.20 -23.72 9.54
C THR A 26 -23.51 -23.09 8.17
N PRO A 27 -24.66 -22.42 7.98
CA PRO A 27 -24.93 -21.68 6.75
C PRO A 27 -23.98 -20.49 6.64
N VAL A 28 -23.76 -20.01 5.41
CA VAL A 28 -23.04 -18.76 5.19
C VAL A 28 -23.91 -17.61 5.70
N ASN A 29 -23.32 -16.71 6.50
CA ASN A 29 -24.01 -15.56 7.05
C ASN A 29 -23.06 -14.36 7.09
N PHE A 30 -23.59 -13.16 6.87
CA PHE A 30 -22.89 -11.89 6.97
C PHE A 30 -23.46 -11.08 8.12
N LYS A 31 -22.60 -10.62 9.03
CA LYS A 31 -23.01 -9.81 10.17
C LYS A 31 -22.06 -8.63 10.37
N GLY A 32 -22.63 -7.48 10.69
CA GLY A 32 -21.86 -6.31 11.14
C GLY A 32 -21.14 -6.60 12.44
N ARG A 33 -19.88 -6.24 12.53
CA ARG A 33 -19.04 -6.44 13.71
C ARG A 33 -18.15 -5.23 13.93
N TRP A 34 -18.00 -4.83 15.18
CA TRP A 34 -16.94 -3.92 15.56
C TRP A 34 -15.64 -4.72 15.62
N VAL A 35 -14.68 -4.40 14.75
CA VAL A 35 -13.42 -5.13 14.64
C VAL A 35 -12.30 -4.27 15.23
N VAL A 36 -11.43 -4.90 16.01
CA VAL A 36 -10.33 -4.25 16.73
C VAL A 36 -9.06 -5.05 16.49
N LEU A 37 -8.02 -4.37 16.01
CA LEU A 37 -6.67 -4.88 15.86
C LEU A 37 -5.80 -4.34 16.98
N LYS A 38 -5.21 -5.27 17.73
CA LYS A 38 -4.19 -5.04 18.74
C LYS A 38 -2.91 -5.74 18.34
N ARG A 39 -1.81 -5.46 19.04
CA ARG A 39 -0.50 -6.07 18.77
C ARG A 39 -0.53 -7.61 18.72
N ARG A 40 -1.31 -8.23 19.63
CA ARG A 40 -1.38 -9.70 19.78
C ARG A 40 -2.69 -10.33 19.30
N ALA A 41 -3.67 -9.53 18.89
CA ALA A 41 -4.99 -10.07 18.56
C ALA A 41 -5.74 -9.21 17.54
N LEU A 42 -6.39 -9.89 16.59
CA LEU A 42 -7.50 -9.36 15.82
C LEU A 42 -8.80 -9.91 16.43
N ALA A 43 -9.56 -9.05 17.11
CA ALA A 43 -10.79 -9.41 17.79
C ALA A 43 -11.99 -8.73 17.13
N TYR A 44 -13.17 -9.35 17.26
CA TYR A 44 -14.41 -8.76 16.76
C TYR A 44 -15.55 -8.95 17.75
N TYR A 45 -16.38 -7.91 17.85
CA TYR A 45 -17.43 -7.77 18.84
C TYR A 45 -18.79 -7.58 18.18
N ASP A 46 -19.87 -7.86 18.91
CA ASP A 46 -21.21 -7.48 18.45
C ASP A 46 -21.37 -5.97 18.31
N SER A 47 -22.28 -5.58 17.42
CA SER A 47 -22.74 -4.20 17.22
C SER A 47 -23.65 -3.68 18.33
N ASP A 48 -24.33 -4.58 19.05
CA ASP A 48 -25.49 -4.21 19.85
C ASP A 48 -25.11 -4.04 21.33
N GLY A 49 -25.27 -2.81 21.83
CA GLY A 49 -25.29 -2.47 23.27
C GLY A 49 -24.08 -1.69 23.81
N GLU A 50 -24.27 -1.11 25.00
CA GLU A 50 -23.27 -0.38 25.82
C GLU A 50 -22.02 -1.23 26.15
N ARG A 51 -22.16 -2.57 26.16
CA ARG A 51 -21.06 -3.52 26.41
C ARG A 51 -20.91 -4.48 25.23
N ARG A 52 -20.01 -4.13 24.31
CA ARG A 52 -19.63 -4.95 23.15
C ARG A 52 -19.10 -6.32 23.60
N ARG A 53 -19.86 -7.39 23.37
CA ARG A 53 -19.43 -8.77 23.68
C ARG A 53 -18.47 -9.29 22.62
N GLU A 54 -17.33 -9.83 23.04
CA GLU A 54 -16.37 -10.48 22.15
C GLU A 54 -16.98 -11.74 21.53
N ARG A 55 -16.97 -11.81 20.19
CA ARG A 55 -17.51 -12.94 19.41
C ARG A 55 -16.42 -13.84 18.83
N GLY A 56 -15.20 -13.36 18.79
CA GLY A 56 -14.05 -14.16 18.45
C GLY A 56 -12.79 -13.32 18.41
N ARG A 57 -11.69 -14.06 18.42
CA ARG A 57 -10.33 -13.56 18.52
C ARG A 57 -9.43 -14.45 17.69
N ILE A 58 -8.53 -13.81 16.97
CA ILE A 58 -7.48 -14.46 16.19
C ILE A 58 -6.17 -13.91 16.73
N ALA A 59 -5.27 -14.79 17.16
CA ALA A 59 -3.96 -14.38 17.61
C ALA A 59 -3.12 -13.93 16.40
N THR A 60 -2.44 -12.79 16.49
CA THR A 60 -1.74 -12.21 15.33
C THR A 60 -0.61 -13.10 14.83
N ASP A 61 0.04 -13.87 15.70
CA ASP A 61 1.06 -14.88 15.40
C ASP A 61 0.54 -16.06 14.54
N SER A 62 -0.76 -16.34 14.59
CA SER A 62 -1.40 -17.40 13.81
C SER A 62 -1.74 -16.98 12.37
N ILE A 63 -1.68 -15.68 12.07
CA ILE A 63 -2.04 -15.13 10.76
C ILE A 63 -0.95 -15.45 9.74
N HIS A 64 -1.32 -16.06 8.62
CA HIS A 64 -0.39 -16.47 7.56
C HIS A 64 -0.72 -15.86 6.19
N THR A 65 -1.91 -15.27 6.02
CA THR A 65 -2.36 -14.68 4.75
C THR A 65 -3.20 -13.44 5.02
N VAL A 66 -2.89 -12.34 4.35
CA VAL A 66 -3.69 -11.11 4.39
C VAL A 66 -3.72 -10.56 2.98
N GLU A 67 -4.86 -10.62 2.31
CA GLU A 67 -4.98 -10.30 0.88
C GLU A 67 -6.33 -9.68 0.53
N GLN A 68 -6.40 -9.05 -0.63
CA GLN A 68 -7.69 -8.70 -1.21
C GLN A 68 -8.49 -9.97 -1.52
N ALA A 69 -9.81 -9.89 -1.41
CA ALA A 69 -10.70 -11.02 -1.66
C ALA A 69 -11.74 -10.68 -2.71
N GLN A 70 -12.38 -11.71 -3.24
CA GLN A 70 -13.48 -11.64 -4.20
C GLN A 70 -14.61 -12.53 -3.68
N LEU A 71 -15.74 -11.93 -3.33
CA LEU A 71 -16.89 -12.67 -2.79
C LEU A 71 -17.81 -13.23 -3.90
N ALA A 72 -17.62 -12.82 -5.16
CA ALA A 72 -18.45 -13.22 -6.29
C ALA A 72 -19.96 -13.09 -5.94
N GLU A 73 -20.78 -14.08 -6.26
CA GLU A 73 -22.22 -14.12 -5.99
C GLU A 73 -22.59 -13.97 -4.50
N LEU A 74 -21.66 -14.20 -3.57
CA LEU A 74 -21.91 -14.02 -2.14
C LEU A 74 -22.01 -12.55 -1.74
N SER A 75 -21.57 -11.61 -2.58
CA SER A 75 -21.76 -10.17 -2.32
C SER A 75 -23.25 -9.81 -2.20
N LYS A 76 -24.12 -10.52 -2.93
CA LYS A 76 -25.59 -10.34 -2.91
C LYS A 76 -26.23 -10.75 -1.58
N GLN A 77 -25.52 -11.49 -0.72
CA GLN A 77 -26.01 -11.92 0.60
C GLN A 77 -25.60 -10.96 1.73
N ILE A 78 -24.87 -9.89 1.41
CA ILE A 78 -24.54 -8.82 2.36
C ILE A 78 -25.84 -8.05 2.61
N PRO A 79 -26.35 -7.98 3.85
CA PRO A 79 -27.65 -7.34 4.07
C PRO A 79 -27.58 -5.84 3.79
N ASP A 80 -28.56 -5.32 3.05
CA ASP A 80 -28.63 -3.92 2.59
C ASP A 80 -28.87 -2.89 3.71
N GLY A 81 -28.96 -3.31 4.97
CA GLY A 81 -29.32 -2.45 6.11
C GLY A 81 -28.41 -2.56 7.34
N VAL A 82 -27.21 -3.15 7.22
CA VAL A 82 -26.28 -3.26 8.37
C VAL A 82 -25.46 -1.97 8.60
N ALA A 83 -25.48 -1.05 7.64
CA ALA A 83 -25.25 0.37 7.83
C ALA A 83 -26.19 1.12 6.88
N GLU A 84 -26.55 2.36 7.21
CA GLU A 84 -27.37 3.27 6.39
C GLU A 84 -26.80 3.56 4.98
N ASN A 85 -25.75 2.86 4.58
CA ASN A 85 -25.05 3.02 3.33
C ASN A 85 -24.82 1.63 2.72
N SER A 86 -25.36 1.37 1.52
CA SER A 86 -25.06 0.20 0.67
C SER A 86 -23.58 0.18 0.19
N GLN A 87 -22.65 0.58 1.05
CA GLN A 87 -21.31 1.02 0.74
C GLN A 87 -20.26 -0.07 0.98
N TYR A 88 -20.57 -1.15 1.71
CA TYR A 88 -19.65 -2.26 2.00
C TYR A 88 -19.38 -3.12 0.76
N LYS A 89 -18.43 -2.69 -0.06
CA LYS A 89 -18.12 -3.32 -1.36
C LYS A 89 -16.67 -3.79 -1.52
N TYR A 90 -15.80 -3.53 -0.53
CA TYR A 90 -14.38 -3.82 -0.64
C TYR A 90 -13.96 -4.96 0.31
N PRO A 91 -14.10 -6.23 -0.10
CA PRO A 91 -13.70 -7.37 0.71
C PRO A 91 -12.18 -7.56 0.74
N PHE A 92 -11.70 -8.05 1.89
CA PHE A 92 -10.37 -8.61 2.08
C PHE A 92 -10.45 -9.86 2.96
N GLN A 93 -9.39 -10.65 2.97
CA GLN A 93 -9.31 -11.90 3.72
C GLN A 93 -8.12 -11.93 4.67
N VAL A 94 -8.33 -12.58 5.80
CA VAL A 94 -7.31 -12.91 6.80
C VAL A 94 -7.32 -14.42 7.01
N GLY A 95 -6.28 -15.09 6.52
CA GLY A 95 -6.04 -16.52 6.73
C GLY A 95 -5.18 -16.75 7.96
N TYR A 96 -5.58 -17.70 8.80
CA TYR A 96 -4.88 -18.06 10.03
C TYR A 96 -5.01 -19.55 10.34
N THR A 97 -4.06 -20.09 11.09
CA THR A 97 -4.07 -21.49 11.53
C THR A 97 -4.46 -21.58 13.00
N GLU A 98 -5.48 -22.38 13.31
CA GLU A 98 -5.88 -22.67 14.69
C GLU A 98 -6.05 -24.18 14.84
N GLN A 99 -5.42 -24.79 15.85
CA GLN A 99 -5.46 -26.24 16.08
C GLN A 99 -5.11 -27.06 14.82
N ASN A 100 -4.03 -26.69 14.12
CA ASN A 100 -3.59 -27.28 12.85
C ASN A 100 -4.62 -27.24 11.69
N THR A 101 -5.63 -26.38 11.81
CA THR A 101 -6.65 -26.18 10.77
C THR A 101 -6.56 -24.75 10.25
N ASP A 102 -6.46 -24.61 8.92
CA ASP A 102 -6.46 -23.30 8.28
C ASP A 102 -7.89 -22.77 8.13
N TYR A 103 -8.10 -21.54 8.58
CA TYR A 103 -9.36 -20.81 8.47
C TYR A 103 -9.15 -19.52 7.68
N THR A 104 -10.22 -19.08 7.02
CA THR A 104 -10.25 -17.80 6.30
C THR A 104 -11.36 -16.94 6.86
N LEU A 105 -11.00 -15.77 7.37
CA LEU A 105 -11.93 -14.70 7.74
C LEU A 105 -12.09 -13.75 6.55
N TYR A 106 -13.33 -13.49 6.14
CA TYR A 106 -13.63 -12.44 5.16
C TYR A 106 -14.26 -11.24 5.87
N LEU A 107 -13.71 -10.06 5.60
CA LEU A 107 -14.12 -8.77 6.13
C LEU A 107 -14.42 -7.84 4.95
N ILE A 108 -15.47 -7.05 5.05
CA ILE A 108 -15.92 -6.14 3.99
C ILE A 108 -16.06 -4.75 4.59
N VAL A 109 -15.32 -3.81 4.00
CA VAL A 109 -15.28 -2.40 4.39
C VAL A 109 -15.93 -1.50 3.33
N GLY A 110 -16.30 -0.30 3.75
CA GLY A 110 -17.06 0.65 2.94
C GLY A 110 -16.21 1.32 1.87
N ASP A 111 -14.93 1.54 2.18
CA ASP A 111 -14.01 2.28 1.31
C ASP A 111 -12.78 1.46 0.91
N HIS A 112 -12.25 1.76 -0.29
CA HIS A 112 -11.08 1.05 -0.80
C HIS A 112 -9.80 1.44 -0.04
N SER A 113 -9.65 2.70 0.34
CA SER A 113 -8.48 3.16 1.12
C SER A 113 -8.48 2.50 2.51
N GLU A 114 -9.64 2.38 3.15
CA GLU A 114 -9.80 1.65 4.41
C GLU A 114 -9.37 0.18 4.25
N ARG A 115 -9.79 -0.48 3.15
CA ARG A 115 -9.34 -1.85 2.85
C ARG A 115 -7.82 -1.96 2.80
N LEU A 116 -7.17 -1.07 2.05
CA LEU A 116 -5.71 -1.09 1.90
C LEU A 116 -5.01 -0.79 3.23
N HIS A 117 -5.53 0.15 4.02
CA HIS A 117 -4.98 0.50 5.32
C HIS A 117 -5.02 -0.66 6.31
N TRP A 118 -6.14 -1.39 6.36
CA TRP A 118 -6.25 -2.62 7.16
C TRP A 118 -5.30 -3.71 6.69
N ILE A 119 -5.23 -3.98 5.38
CA ILE A 119 -4.31 -4.99 4.82
C ILE A 119 -2.87 -4.64 5.17
N HIS A 120 -2.45 -3.39 4.93
CA HIS A 120 -1.10 -2.93 5.20
C HIS A 120 -0.75 -3.04 6.69
N THR A 121 -1.63 -2.58 7.57
CA THR A 121 -1.37 -2.56 9.01
C THR A 121 -1.30 -3.96 9.61
N ILE A 122 -2.21 -4.87 9.22
CA ILE A 122 -2.10 -6.28 9.65
C ILE A 122 -0.79 -6.87 9.10
N ARG A 123 -0.42 -6.55 7.85
CA ARG A 123 0.84 -7.05 7.29
C ARG A 123 2.05 -6.59 8.09
N SER A 124 2.18 -5.30 8.37
CA SER A 124 3.30 -4.77 9.15
C SER A 124 3.39 -5.42 10.54
N LEU A 125 2.26 -5.74 11.17
CA LEU A 125 2.25 -6.39 12.48
C LEU A 125 2.66 -7.86 12.45
N CYS A 126 2.33 -8.60 11.39
CA CYS A 126 2.64 -10.03 11.29
C CYS A 126 3.81 -10.30 10.32
N VAL A 127 4.70 -9.33 10.18
CA VAL A 127 5.87 -9.37 9.29
C VAL A 127 6.79 -10.57 9.56
N CYS A 128 6.91 -10.99 10.82
CA CYS A 128 7.74 -12.11 11.25
C CYS A 128 7.02 -13.48 11.15
N ASN A 129 5.75 -13.51 10.75
CA ASN A 129 4.99 -14.76 10.72
C ASN A 129 5.40 -15.64 9.52
N THR A 130 5.18 -16.94 9.64
CA THR A 130 5.29 -17.85 8.50
C THR A 130 4.09 -17.70 7.59
N ARG A 131 4.33 -17.28 6.34
CA ARG A 131 3.29 -16.87 5.39
C ARG A 131 2.99 -18.01 4.42
N ARG A 132 1.75 -18.08 3.93
CA ARG A 132 1.43 -18.97 2.80
C ARG A 132 1.89 -18.32 1.49
N PRO A 133 2.62 -19.03 0.61
CA PRO A 133 3.12 -18.47 -0.65
C PRO A 133 2.01 -18.25 -1.69
N ARG A 134 0.89 -18.94 -1.52
CA ARG A 134 -0.28 -18.85 -2.40
C ARG A 134 -1.56 -18.76 -1.60
N TYR A 135 -2.58 -18.16 -2.20
CA TYR A 135 -3.91 -18.01 -1.61
C TYR A 135 -5.00 -18.10 -2.68
N HIS A 136 -6.26 -18.17 -2.24
CA HIS A 136 -7.43 -18.13 -3.10
C HIS A 136 -8.09 -16.75 -2.99
N PRO A 137 -8.13 -15.93 -4.05
CA PRO A 137 -8.84 -14.65 -4.03
C PRO A 137 -10.34 -14.83 -3.87
N GLY A 138 -10.90 -15.84 -4.54
CA GLY A 138 -12.32 -16.15 -4.54
C GLY A 138 -12.74 -16.86 -3.26
N ALA A 139 -13.94 -16.56 -2.77
CA ALA A 139 -14.47 -17.22 -1.60
C ALA A 139 -14.84 -18.70 -1.84
N TRP A 140 -14.63 -19.55 -0.83
CA TRP A 140 -15.12 -20.93 -0.82
C TRP A 140 -16.64 -20.97 -0.63
N SER A 141 -17.35 -21.54 -1.61
CA SER A 141 -18.81 -21.70 -1.60
C SER A 141 -19.23 -22.90 -2.44
N ALA A 142 -20.37 -23.52 -2.12
CA ALA A 142 -20.94 -24.63 -2.90
C ALA A 142 -19.91 -25.74 -3.26
N ARG A 143 -19.05 -26.10 -2.29
CA ARG A 143 -17.97 -27.10 -2.41
C ARG A 143 -16.87 -26.77 -3.44
N ARG A 144 -16.71 -25.51 -3.82
CA ARG A 144 -15.63 -25.05 -4.71
C ARG A 144 -15.09 -23.68 -4.36
N TRP A 145 -13.90 -23.38 -4.85
CA TRP A 145 -13.31 -22.04 -4.83
C TRP A 145 -13.82 -21.21 -6.01
N ALA A 146 -14.38 -20.03 -5.75
CA ALA A 146 -14.92 -19.17 -6.81
C ALA A 146 -13.87 -18.64 -7.81
N CYS A 147 -12.57 -18.70 -7.47
CA CYS A 147 -11.48 -18.20 -8.32
C CYS A 147 -10.87 -19.24 -9.27
N CYS A 148 -11.03 -20.54 -9.01
CA CYS A 148 -10.35 -21.58 -9.80
C CYS A 148 -11.11 -22.92 -9.86
N ASP A 149 -12.36 -22.96 -9.39
CA ASP A 149 -13.20 -24.17 -9.29
C ASP A 149 -12.59 -25.33 -8.50
N GLY A 150 -11.57 -25.08 -7.68
CA GLY A 150 -10.96 -26.13 -6.85
C GLY A 150 -11.98 -26.73 -5.89
N GLU A 151 -12.13 -28.06 -5.88
CA GLU A 151 -13.20 -28.78 -5.18
C GLU A 151 -12.88 -29.18 -3.72
N ARG A 152 -11.70 -28.80 -3.23
CA ARG A 152 -11.26 -29.07 -1.85
C ARG A 152 -10.96 -27.78 -1.13
N ARG A 153 -11.52 -27.61 0.07
CA ARG A 153 -11.23 -26.44 0.93
C ARG A 153 -9.75 -26.36 1.32
N SER A 154 -9.07 -27.50 1.39
CA SER A 154 -7.64 -27.60 1.66
C SER A 154 -6.76 -27.48 0.41
N ALA A 155 -7.33 -27.22 -0.78
CA ALA A 155 -6.55 -27.08 -2.00
C ALA A 155 -5.56 -25.90 -1.89
N PRO A 156 -4.34 -26.04 -2.41
CA PRO A 156 -3.37 -24.94 -2.44
C PRO A 156 -3.93 -23.74 -3.20
N GLY A 157 -3.55 -22.54 -2.77
CA GLY A 157 -3.99 -21.29 -3.39
C GLY A 157 -3.68 -21.21 -4.89
N CYS A 158 -4.59 -20.62 -5.68
CA CYS A 158 -4.38 -20.44 -7.11
C CYS A 158 -3.56 -19.20 -7.48
N GLN A 159 -3.45 -18.21 -6.59
CA GLN A 159 -2.71 -16.96 -6.82
C GLN A 159 -1.53 -16.82 -5.86
N ILE A 160 -0.44 -16.19 -6.34
CA ILE A 160 0.73 -15.87 -5.52
C ILE A 160 0.35 -14.82 -4.46
N ALA A 161 0.67 -15.09 -3.20
CA ALA A 161 0.46 -14.13 -2.12
C ALA A 161 1.52 -13.02 -2.17
N THR A 162 1.12 -11.82 -1.77
CA THR A 162 2.03 -10.68 -1.65
C THR A 162 3.15 -11.01 -0.66
N ILE A 163 4.36 -10.52 -0.90
CA ILE A 163 5.49 -10.63 0.03
C ILE A 163 5.40 -9.50 1.06
N TRP A 164 5.58 -9.82 2.34
CA TRP A 164 5.56 -8.87 3.45
C TRP A 164 6.75 -9.11 4.38
N PRO A 165 7.46 -8.06 4.84
CA PRO A 165 7.19 -6.66 4.52
C PRO A 165 7.40 -6.47 3.02
N LEU A 166 6.61 -5.58 2.40
CA LEU A 166 6.82 -5.30 0.98
C LEU A 166 8.31 -4.96 0.85
N PRO A 167 9.06 -5.61 -0.05
CA PRO A 167 10.50 -5.40 -0.12
C PRO A 167 10.77 -3.91 -0.16
N GLU A 168 11.38 -3.40 0.90
CA GLU A 168 12.01 -2.10 0.84
C GLU A 168 13.02 -2.21 -0.31
N PRO A 169 12.98 -1.32 -1.31
CA PRO A 169 13.95 -1.38 -2.39
C PRO A 169 15.34 -1.37 -1.76
N GLN A 170 16.10 -2.44 -1.96
CA GLN A 170 17.46 -2.58 -1.44
C GLN A 170 18.32 -1.46 -2.01
N LEU A 171 18.53 -0.41 -1.22
CA LEU A 171 19.56 0.58 -1.41
C LEU A 171 20.88 -0.02 -0.91
N GLU A 172 21.41 -1.02 -1.62
CA GLU A 172 22.74 -1.53 -1.36
C GLU A 172 23.60 -1.48 -2.63
N ILE A 173 24.80 -0.90 -2.42
CA ILE A 173 25.96 -0.80 -3.31
C ILE A 173 25.92 0.35 -4.32
N LEU A 174 26.22 1.57 -3.85
CA LEU A 174 27.32 2.42 -4.34
C LEU A 174 27.67 3.49 -3.27
N VAL A 175 27.94 3.08 -2.03
CA VAL A 175 28.72 3.91 -1.10
C VAL A 175 30.12 3.35 -1.04
N GLN A 176 30.96 3.78 -1.98
CA GLN A 176 32.37 4.15 -1.77
C GLN A 176 32.97 4.58 -3.11
N LYS A 177 32.84 5.87 -3.43
CA LYS A 177 34.02 6.70 -3.60
C LYS A 177 33.64 8.15 -3.35
N GLU A 178 34.09 8.63 -2.21
CA GLU A 178 34.06 10.03 -1.82
C GLU A 178 34.66 10.91 -2.93
N LYS A 179 33.95 11.98 -3.26
CA LYS A 179 34.54 13.25 -3.73
C LYS A 179 34.84 14.10 -2.47
N PRO A 180 35.62 15.21 -2.50
CA PRO A 180 36.58 15.72 -3.49
C PRO A 180 37.85 16.40 -2.86
N VAL A 181 38.62 17.08 -3.74
CA VAL A 181 39.39 18.34 -3.61
C VAL A 181 40.91 18.42 -3.29
N ASN A 182 41.59 19.11 -4.23
CA ASN A 182 42.57 20.21 -4.09
C ASN A 182 44.04 20.02 -4.55
N ASP A 183 44.45 20.99 -5.39
CA ASP A 183 45.76 21.46 -5.86
C ASP A 183 46.98 21.24 -4.94
N VAL A 184 48.21 21.06 -5.47
CA VAL A 184 49.16 22.12 -5.92
C VAL A 184 50.31 21.55 -6.80
N THR A 185 50.80 22.41 -7.72
CA THR A 185 51.84 22.38 -8.81
C THR A 185 53.31 22.00 -8.42
N PRO A 186 54.38 22.05 -9.28
CA PRO A 186 54.53 22.52 -10.69
C PRO A 186 55.42 21.67 -11.65
N VAL A 187 55.49 22.02 -12.95
CA VAL A 187 56.71 22.38 -13.72
C VAL A 187 56.42 22.56 -15.23
N THR A 188 57.03 23.63 -15.75
CA THR A 188 57.17 24.28 -17.06
C THR A 188 57.05 23.53 -18.40
N ALA A 189 56.43 24.20 -19.38
CA ALA A 189 56.96 24.63 -20.71
C ALA A 189 55.77 24.84 -21.69
N ALA A 190 55.70 25.75 -22.66
CA ALA A 190 56.30 27.04 -22.96
C ALA A 190 55.50 27.63 -24.16
N VAL A 191 55.62 28.96 -24.37
CA VAL A 191 55.50 29.71 -25.65
C VAL A 191 54.09 30.18 -26.16
N THR A 192 53.99 31.52 -26.33
CA THR A 192 53.19 32.34 -27.31
C THR A 192 51.65 32.40 -27.16
N MET A 193 50.90 33.53 -27.20
CA MET A 193 51.03 34.93 -27.67
C MET A 193 49.98 35.84 -26.94
N PRO A 194 50.00 37.19 -27.10
CA PRO A 194 49.42 38.17 -26.16
C PRO A 194 48.14 38.90 -26.61
N GLY A 195 47.43 39.46 -25.61
CA GLY A 195 46.53 40.63 -25.74
C GLY A 195 45.09 40.36 -25.30
N GLY A 196 44.44 41.10 -24.41
CA GLY A 196 44.80 42.34 -23.70
C GLY A 196 43.51 43.09 -23.28
N GLY A 197 43.46 43.55 -22.02
CA GLY A 197 42.52 44.56 -21.48
C GLY A 197 41.08 44.06 -21.22
N GLY A 198 40.35 44.46 -20.19
CA GLY A 198 40.50 45.44 -19.11
C GLY A 198 39.17 45.43 -18.33
N ALA A 199 39.18 45.82 -17.05
CA ALA A 199 37.99 45.95 -16.18
C ALA A 199 37.86 47.42 -15.70
N PRO A 200 36.86 47.83 -14.87
CA PRO A 200 35.39 47.73 -14.87
C PRO A 200 34.81 49.20 -14.85
N PRO A 201 33.76 49.65 -14.09
CA PRO A 201 32.40 49.17 -13.71
C PRO A 201 31.25 50.14 -14.13
N GLY A 202 29.97 49.72 -14.13
CA GLY A 202 28.83 50.65 -14.28
C GLY A 202 27.42 50.04 -14.29
N THR A 203 26.67 50.26 -13.21
CA THR A 203 25.25 49.99 -12.84
C THR A 203 24.13 50.32 -13.86
N PRO A 204 22.82 50.13 -13.57
CA PRO A 204 22.07 49.05 -12.89
C PRO A 204 20.83 48.61 -13.72
N SER A 205 20.03 47.67 -13.20
CA SER A 205 18.59 47.50 -13.52
C SER A 205 18.23 46.63 -14.74
N ALA A 206 18.13 45.33 -14.50
CA ALA A 206 17.04 44.54 -15.06
C ALA A 206 16.63 43.54 -13.98
N LYS A 207 15.42 43.70 -13.41
CA LYS A 207 14.80 42.69 -12.57
C LYS A 207 14.78 41.38 -13.38
N PRO A 208 15.43 40.29 -12.95
CA PRO A 208 15.06 38.99 -13.45
C PRO A 208 13.63 38.76 -12.98
N LYS A 209 12.68 38.64 -13.91
CA LYS A 209 11.40 37.98 -13.61
C LYS A 209 11.76 36.66 -12.96
N ASP A 210 11.35 36.46 -11.71
CA ASP A 210 11.41 35.17 -11.04
C ASP A 210 10.73 34.17 -11.96
N LYS A 211 11.53 33.40 -12.68
CA LYS A 211 11.06 32.17 -13.32
C LYS A 211 10.56 31.32 -12.15
N PRO A 212 9.29 30.87 -12.15
CA PRO A 212 8.87 29.91 -11.13
C PRO A 212 9.86 28.77 -11.21
N ARG A 213 10.55 28.47 -10.10
CA ARG A 213 11.41 27.30 -9.97
C ARG A 213 10.55 26.11 -10.39
N THR A 214 10.72 25.64 -11.62
CA THR A 214 10.10 24.40 -12.07
C THR A 214 10.69 23.33 -11.19
N LYS A 215 9.82 22.76 -10.35
CA LYS A 215 10.15 21.65 -9.49
C LYS A 215 10.19 20.44 -10.42
N VAL A 216 11.38 20.08 -10.89
CA VAL A 216 11.57 18.86 -11.66
C VAL A 216 11.64 17.71 -10.68
N VAL A 217 10.88 16.66 -10.95
CA VAL A 217 10.84 15.47 -10.14
C VAL A 217 11.04 14.24 -11.00
N VAL A 218 11.76 13.27 -10.47
CA VAL A 218 12.08 12.04 -11.21
C VAL A 218 11.09 10.96 -10.83
N ALA A 219 10.53 10.24 -11.80
CA ALA A 219 9.68 9.10 -11.50
C ALA A 219 10.49 7.95 -10.89
N LEU A 220 10.16 7.61 -9.64
CA LEU A 220 10.81 6.58 -8.84
C LEU A 220 10.46 5.15 -9.29
N TYR A 221 9.28 4.98 -9.88
CA TYR A 221 8.74 3.69 -10.26
C TYR A 221 8.16 3.75 -11.67
N PRO A 222 8.32 2.68 -12.47
CA PRO A 222 7.60 2.58 -13.71
C PRO A 222 6.13 2.30 -13.41
N PHE A 223 5.24 3.13 -13.93
CA PHE A 223 3.80 2.96 -13.81
C PHE A 223 3.25 2.63 -15.18
N LYS A 224 2.51 1.53 -15.33
CA LYS A 224 1.79 1.27 -16.58
C LYS A 224 0.39 1.85 -16.45
N ALA A 225 0.07 2.80 -17.33
CA ALA A 225 -1.26 3.36 -17.43
C ALA A 225 -2.29 2.25 -17.71
N ILE A 226 -3.32 2.17 -16.87
CA ILE A 226 -4.40 1.17 -17.01
C ILE A 226 -5.61 1.81 -17.71
N GLU A 227 -5.69 3.15 -17.73
CA GLU A 227 -6.82 3.91 -18.22
C GLU A 227 -6.42 4.84 -19.38
N SER A 228 -7.30 4.99 -20.36
CA SER A 228 -7.08 5.84 -21.55
C SER A 228 -7.16 7.33 -21.17
N GLY A 229 -6.02 7.86 -20.74
CA GLY A 229 -5.84 9.22 -20.20
C GLY A 229 -4.61 9.33 -19.28
N ASP A 230 -4.13 8.20 -18.78
CA ASP A 230 -2.89 8.11 -18.01
C ASP A 230 -1.69 7.87 -18.94
N LEU A 231 -0.57 8.54 -18.69
CA LEU A 231 0.71 8.21 -19.31
C LEU A 231 1.45 7.22 -18.42
N SER A 232 2.13 6.26 -19.04
CA SER A 232 3.00 5.36 -18.30
C SER A 232 4.21 6.13 -17.79
N LEU A 233 4.53 6.02 -16.50
CA LEU A 233 5.75 6.59 -15.96
C LEU A 233 6.93 5.69 -16.37
N GLU A 234 7.98 6.31 -16.89
CA GLU A 234 9.25 5.64 -17.13
C GLU A 234 10.17 5.90 -15.94
N LYS A 235 10.67 4.83 -15.33
CA LYS A 235 11.55 4.93 -14.16
C LYS A 235 12.79 5.73 -14.54
N GLY A 236 13.03 6.85 -13.85
CA GLY A 236 14.17 7.73 -14.10
C GLY A 236 13.89 8.88 -15.08
N ALA A 237 12.70 8.97 -15.68
CA ALA A 237 12.33 10.12 -16.47
C ALA A 237 12.02 11.33 -15.57
N GLU A 238 12.41 12.52 -16.04
CA GLU A 238 12.17 13.80 -15.39
C GLU A 238 10.80 14.34 -15.77
N TYR A 239 10.07 14.84 -14.78
CA TYR A 239 8.76 15.45 -14.95
C TYR A 239 8.70 16.80 -14.25
N GLU A 240 8.17 17.81 -14.92
CA GLU A 240 7.97 19.13 -14.33
C GLU A 240 6.68 19.17 -13.50
N VAL A 241 6.76 19.48 -12.21
CA VAL A 241 5.57 19.66 -11.36
C VAL A 241 4.83 20.94 -11.77
N ILE A 242 3.60 20.77 -12.26
CA ILE A 242 2.68 21.85 -12.62
C ILE A 242 1.85 22.28 -11.42
N ASP A 243 1.38 21.33 -10.61
CA ASP A 243 0.49 21.58 -9.47
C ASP A 243 0.76 20.59 -8.34
N ASP A 244 1.19 21.11 -7.19
CA ASP A 244 1.44 20.38 -5.94
C ASP A 244 0.46 20.73 -4.82
N SER A 245 -0.66 21.40 -5.14
CA SER A 245 -1.65 21.87 -4.15
C SER A 245 -2.36 20.75 -3.40
N GLN A 246 -2.39 19.52 -3.94
CA GLN A 246 -3.01 18.37 -3.31
C GLN A 246 -2.01 17.57 -2.46
N GLU A 247 -2.41 17.21 -1.25
CA GLU A 247 -1.54 16.57 -0.24
C GLU A 247 -0.93 15.24 -0.72
N HIS A 248 -1.63 14.49 -1.57
CA HIS A 248 -1.24 13.14 -1.99
C HIS A 248 -1.08 12.94 -3.50
N TRP A 249 -1.41 13.93 -4.33
CA TRP A 249 -1.38 13.84 -5.79
C TRP A 249 -0.72 15.08 -6.40
N TRP A 250 0.15 14.87 -7.37
CA TRP A 250 0.79 15.95 -8.12
C TRP A 250 0.44 15.85 -9.59
N LYS A 251 0.16 17.02 -10.16
CA LYS A 251 0.09 17.20 -11.60
C LYS A 251 1.48 17.48 -12.12
N VAL A 252 1.98 16.62 -13.00
CA VAL A 252 3.32 16.76 -13.59
C VAL A 252 3.27 16.69 -15.11
N LYS A 253 4.28 17.23 -15.76
CA LYS A 253 4.43 17.30 -17.23
C LYS A 253 5.66 16.52 -17.66
N ASP A 254 5.55 15.72 -18.71
CA ASP A 254 6.69 15.03 -19.32
C ASP A 254 7.48 15.94 -20.29
N GLU A 255 8.59 15.42 -20.83
CA GLU A 255 9.42 16.11 -21.84
C GLU A 255 8.65 16.42 -23.15
N ASN A 256 7.62 15.63 -23.46
CA ASN A 256 6.78 15.76 -24.66
C ASN A 256 5.62 16.75 -24.46
N GLY A 257 5.47 17.30 -23.25
CA GLY A 257 4.46 18.26 -22.87
C GLY A 257 3.13 17.67 -22.40
N TYR A 258 3.06 16.36 -22.21
CA TYR A 258 1.89 15.65 -21.72
C TYR A 258 1.74 15.81 -20.21
N VAL A 259 0.52 16.09 -19.75
CA VAL A 259 0.23 16.40 -18.34
C VAL A 259 -0.53 15.25 -17.70
N ILE A 260 -0.02 14.76 -16.57
CA ILE A 260 -0.58 13.63 -15.82
C ILE A 260 -0.77 13.98 -14.35
N ASN A 261 -1.66 13.25 -13.65
CA ASN A 261 -1.85 13.36 -12.21
C ASN A 261 -1.46 12.04 -11.54
N ASN A 262 -0.44 12.04 -10.67
CA ASN A 262 0.01 10.81 -10.02
C ASN A 262 0.34 11.05 -8.53
N LYS A 263 0.44 9.97 -7.75
CA LYS A 263 0.72 10.09 -6.33
C LYS A 263 2.09 10.74 -6.10
N LYS A 264 2.15 11.65 -5.14
CA LYS A 264 3.40 12.32 -4.72
C LYS A 264 4.52 11.33 -4.37
N CYS A 265 4.19 10.16 -3.82
CA CYS A 265 5.17 9.12 -3.48
C CYS A 265 5.81 8.43 -4.69
N CYS A 266 5.33 8.69 -5.91
CA CYS A 266 5.91 8.16 -7.14
C CYS A 266 7.09 9.00 -7.65
N TYR A 267 7.38 10.14 -7.02
CA TYR A 267 8.35 11.12 -7.48
C TYR A 267 9.40 11.44 -6.41
N SER A 268 10.64 11.71 -6.81
CA SER A 268 11.71 12.25 -5.94
C SER A 268 12.14 13.65 -6.36
N TRP A 269 12.56 14.45 -5.36
CA TRP A 269 13.09 15.81 -5.50
C TRP A 269 14.59 15.84 -5.79
#